data_AF-L7R976-F1
#
_entry.id   AF-L7R976-F1
#
_cell.length_a   1.000
_cell.length_b   1.000
_cell.length_c   1.000
_cell.angle_alpha   90.00
_cell.angle_beta   90.00
_cell.angle_gamma   90.00
#
_symmetry.space_group_name_H-M   'P 1'
#
loop_
_entity.id
_entity.type
_entity.pdbx_description
1 polymer ?
#
loop_
_entity_poly.entity_id
_entity_poly.type
_entity_poly.pdbx_seq_one_letter_code
_entity_poly.pdbx_strand_id
1 'polypeptide(L)' 'LGYFSNVRLNRSVVRSQMLQNTLIIEIVIKKLDIIVPILPLIRSLAKAKFCNVLGQPISKPVWADSS' A
#
# COMPACT_ATOMS: atom_id res chain seq x y z
N LEU A 1 8.81 49.53 24.10
CA LEU A 1 9.07 48.99 22.75
C LEU A 1 8.67 47.52 22.73
N GLY A 2 7.46 47.23 22.26
CA GLY A 2 6.92 45.89 22.17
C GLY A 2 6.99 45.40 20.72
N TYR A 3 7.80 44.38 20.47
CA TYR A 3 7.73 43.55 19.26
C TYR A 3 8.12 42.13 19.66
N PHE A 4 7.31 41.51 20.52
CA PHE A 4 7.36 40.06 20.66
C PHE A 4 7.02 39.47 19.30
N SER A 5 8.05 38.90 18.68
CA SER A 5 8.06 38.26 17.37
C SER A 5 6.86 37.34 17.18
N ASN A 6 5.87 37.81 16.42
CA ASN A 6 4.74 37.06 15.88
C ASN A 6 5.19 36.12 14.75
N VAL A 7 6.31 35.41 14.92
CA VAL A 7 6.59 34.23 14.08
C VAL A 7 5.70 33.12 14.62
N ARG A 8 4.44 33.15 14.19
CA ARG A 8 3.42 32.14 14.50
C ARG A 8 4.04 30.78 14.23
N LEU A 9 4.38 30.05 15.30
CA LEU A 9 5.06 28.77 15.24
C LEU A 9 4.13 27.75 14.59
N ASN A 10 4.13 27.69 13.25
CA ASN A 10 3.59 26.60 12.45
C ASN A 10 4.32 25.27 12.72
N ARG A 11 5.22 25.21 13.72
CA ARG A 11 5.95 24.02 14.16
C ARG A 11 5.01 22.85 14.47
N SER A 12 3.83 23.12 15.04
CA SER A 12 2.82 22.07 15.27
C SER A 12 2.18 21.56 13.99
N VAL A 13 1.89 22.45 13.02
CA VAL A 13 1.31 22.08 11.72
C VAL A 13 2.33 21.33 10.85
N VAL A 14 3.59 21.79 10.85
CA VAL A 14 4.70 21.11 10.16
C VAL A 14 4.96 19.75 10.81
N ARG A 15 4.99 19.66 12.14
CA ARG A 15 5.18 18.38 12.86
C ARG A 15 4.03 17.40 12.65
N SER A 16 2.77 17.87 12.61
CA SER A 16 1.62 17.01 12.30
C SER A 16 1.64 16.57 10.84
N GLN A 17 2.03 17.44 9.92
CA GLN A 17 2.19 17.08 8.50
C GLN A 17 3.31 16.05 8.30
N MET A 18 4.44 16.22 9.00
CA MET A 18 5.53 15.24 8.95
C MET A 18 5.08 13.88 9.48
N LEU A 19 4.34 13.86 10.61
CA LEU A 19 3.80 12.63 11.18
C LEU A 19 2.82 11.92 10.23
N GLN A 20 1.92 12.69 9.60
CA GLN A 20 0.98 12.16 8.60
C GLN A 20 1.71 11.61 7.38
N ASN A 21 2.71 12.33 6.86
CA ASN A 21 3.48 11.87 5.72
C ASN A 21 4.29 10.60 6.05
N THR A 22 4.88 10.49 7.24
CA THR A 22 5.56 9.27 7.68
C THR A 22 4.61 8.08 7.79
N LEU A 23 3.40 8.28 8.30
CA LEU A 23 2.38 7.22 8.38
C LEU A 23 1.95 6.74 6.98
N ILE A 24 1.74 7.67 6.03
CA ILE A 24 1.40 7.32 4.65
C ILE A 24 2.56 6.52 4.01
N ILE A 25 3.80 6.95 4.21
CA ILE A 25 4.99 6.25 3.68
C ILE A 25 5.10 4.85 4.27
N GLU A 26 4.89 4.67 5.58
CA GLU A 26 4.92 3.36 6.23
C GLU A 26 3.85 2.42 5.66
N ILE A 27 2.61 2.91 5.47
CA ILE A 27 1.53 2.15 4.84
C ILE A 27 1.88 1.76 3.40
N VAL A 28 2.46 2.69 2.62
CA VAL A 28 2.88 2.43 1.24
C VAL A 28 4.01 1.42 1.18
N ILE A 29 5.04 1.53 2.03
CA ILE A 29 6.16 0.59 2.10
C ILE A 29 5.64 -0.81 2.43
N LYS A 30 4.78 -0.94 3.45
CA LYS A 30 4.18 -2.22 3.82
C LYS A 30 3.34 -2.82 2.69
N LYS A 31 2.63 -1.99 1.92
CA LYS A 31 1.87 -2.43 0.76
C LYS A 31 2.79 -2.89 -0.39
N LEU A 32 3.89 -2.16 -0.64
CA LEU A 32 4.88 -2.55 -1.65
C LEU A 32 5.58 -3.85 -1.26
N ASP A 33 5.95 -4.02 0.00
CA ASP A 33 6.57 -5.24 0.53
C ASP A 33 5.69 -6.48 0.35
N ILE A 34 4.36 -6.30 0.35
CA ILE A 34 3.39 -7.37 0.03
C ILE A 34 3.25 -7.58 -1.50
N ILE A 35 3.29 -6.51 -2.29
CA ILE A 35 3.13 -6.58 -3.75
C ILE A 35 4.35 -7.26 -4.42
N VAL A 36 5.56 -6.98 -3.92
CA VAL A 36 6.82 -7.53 -4.45
C VAL A 36 6.81 -9.07 -4.52
N PRO A 37 6.44 -9.82 -3.47
CA PRO A 37 6.33 -11.28 -3.51
C PRO A 37 5.04 -11.79 -4.17
N ILE A 38 3.93 -11.05 -4.14
CA ILE A 38 2.67 -11.47 -4.79
C ILE A 38 2.77 -11.45 -6.31
N LEU A 39 3.44 -10.45 -6.89
CA LEU A 39 3.56 -10.31 -8.34
C LEU A 39 4.20 -11.54 -9.03
N PRO A 40 5.33 -12.10 -8.57
CA PRO A 40 5.91 -13.32 -9.15
C PRO A 40 5.04 -14.56 -8.89
N LEU A 41 4.27 -14.61 -7.80
CA LEU A 41 3.31 -15.69 -7.56
C LEU A 41 2.17 -15.65 -8.59
N ILE A 42 1.55 -14.49 -8.81
CA ILE A 42 0.51 -14.32 -9.84
C ILE A 42 1.07 -14.68 -11.22
N ARG A 43 2.29 -14.25 -11.55
CA ARG A 43 2.96 -14.60 -12.80
C ARG A 43 3.17 -16.12 -12.95
N SER A 44 3.56 -16.79 -11.88
CA SER A 44 3.76 -18.25 -11.86
C SER A 44 2.45 -19.00 -12.05
N LEU A 45 1.40 -18.57 -11.35
CA LEU A 45 0.04 -19.12 -11.46
C LEU A 45 -0.54 -18.89 -12.86
N ALA A 46 -0.29 -17.72 -13.45
CA ALA A 46 -0.74 -17.40 -14.80
C ALA A 46 -0.02 -18.24 -15.86
N LYS A 47 1.29 -18.46 -15.71
CA LYS A 47 2.05 -19.37 -16.56
C LYS A 47 1.52 -20.82 -16.47
N ALA A 48 1.08 -21.22 -15.29
CA ALA A 48 0.44 -22.53 -15.05
C ALA A 48 -1.06 -22.57 -15.44
N LYS A 49 -1.60 -21.52 -16.07
CA LYS A 49 -3.00 -21.41 -16.53
C LYS A 49 -4.06 -21.47 -15.41
N PHE A 50 -3.71 -21.16 -14.16
CA PHE A 50 -4.68 -21.07 -13.06
C PHE A 50 -5.42 -19.72 -13.06
N CYS A 51 -4.71 -18.63 -13.32
CA CYS A 51 -5.28 -17.29 -13.38
C CYS A 51 -4.77 -16.51 -14.60
N ASN A 52 -5.39 -15.39 -14.95
CA ASN A 52 -4.88 -14.49 -15.97
C ASN A 52 -3.76 -13.59 -15.41
N VAL A 53 -3.17 -12.74 -16.25
CA VAL A 53 -2.11 -11.80 -15.83
C VAL A 53 -2.59 -10.80 -14.77
N LEU A 54 -3.91 -10.58 -14.66
CA LEU A 54 -4.54 -9.75 -13.64
C LEU A 54 -4.83 -10.52 -12.34
N GLY A 55 -4.51 -11.81 -12.26
CA GLY A 55 -4.76 -12.67 -11.09
C GLY A 55 -6.18 -13.24 -11.01
N GLN A 56 -7.03 -13.05 -12.02
CA GLN A 56 -8.40 -13.58 -12.03
C GLN A 56 -8.38 -15.06 -12.45
N PRO A 57 -9.08 -15.96 -11.75
CA PRO A 57 -9.11 -17.39 -12.09
C PRO A 57 -9.70 -17.62 -13.48
N ILE A 58 -9.07 -18.48 -14.28
CA ILE A 58 -9.52 -18.78 -15.66
C ILE A 58 -10.72 -19.74 -15.65
N SER A 59 -10.78 -20.64 -14.69
CA SER A 59 -11.87 -21.59 -14.50
C SER A 59 -12.44 -21.50 -13.09
N LYS A 60 -13.67 -21.99 -12.91
CA LYS A 60 -14.18 -22.30 -11.57
C LYS A 60 -13.25 -23.34 -10.95
N PRO A 61 -12.61 -23.03 -9.83
CA PRO A 61 -11.71 -23.99 -9.23
C PRO A 61 -12.55 -25.06 -8.52
N VAL A 62 -12.13 -26.32 -8.59
CA VAL A 62 -12.91 -27.49 -8.12
C VAL A 62 -13.36 -27.36 -6.65
N TRP A 63 -12.57 -26.67 -5.81
CA TRP A 63 -12.89 -26.40 -4.40
C TRP A 63 -13.96 -25.32 -4.19
N ALA A 64 -14.31 -24.54 -5.21
CA ALA A 64 -15.44 -23.61 -5.12
C ALA A 64 -16.80 -24.32 -5.30
N ASP A 65 -16.81 -25.54 -5.85
CA ASP A 65 -18.00 -26.35 -6.05
C ASP A 65 -18.17 -27.44 -4.97
N SER A 66 -17.28 -27.51 -3.95
CA SER A 66 -17.47 -28.40 -2.80
C SER A 66 -18.46 -27.77 -1.81
N SER A 67 -19.76 -27.97 -2.05
CA SER A 67 -20.83 -27.84 -1.05
C SER A 67 -21.19 -29.19 -0.47
#